data_AF-A0AAV1XC96-F1
#
_entry.id   AF-A0AAV1XC96-F1
#
_cell.length_a   1.000
_cell.length_b   1.000
_cell.length_c   1.000
_cell.angle_alpha   90.00
_cell.angle_beta   90.00
_cell.angle_gamma   90.00
#
_symmetry.space_group_name_H-M   'P 1'
#
loop_
_entity.id
_entity.type
_entity.pdbx_description
1 polymer ?
#
loop_
_entity_poly.entity_id
_entity_poly.type
_entity_poly.pdbx_seq_one_letter_code
_entity_poly.pdbx_strand_id
1 'polypeptide(L)'
;MEHGEGSHGRGKWRKISNEEITAMTWNTMNNIMRVNDRLHLHKDTQCFFHDMNSKGYEWLMPGWVAEERHSMTQTRKKIRVYRYYYNPMGRYYKSKKLVVQEWEKCGLILIDK
;
A
#
# COMPACT_ATOMS: atom_id res chain seq x y z
N MET A 1 10.89 47.54 25.69
CA MET A 1 11.67 46.41 25.14
C MET A 1 10.69 45.53 24.41
N GLU A 2 10.92 45.37 23.12
CA GLU A 2 10.09 44.73 22.11
C GLU A 2 9.97 43.20 22.26
N HIS A 3 8.87 42.67 21.73
CA HIS A 3 8.66 41.39 21.01
C HIS A 3 9.42 40.14 21.52
N GLY A 4 8.80 39.05 21.98
CA GLY A 4 7.61 38.37 21.44
C GLY A 4 8.03 37.29 20.45
N GLU A 5 8.24 36.04 20.91
CA GLU A 5 8.33 34.86 20.04
C GLU A 5 7.55 33.69 20.64
N GLY A 6 6.24 33.71 20.40
CA GLY A 6 5.41 32.51 20.49
C GLY A 6 5.66 31.65 19.26
N SER A 7 6.43 30.57 19.42
CA SER A 7 6.68 29.57 18.38
C SER A 7 5.44 28.71 18.12
N HIS A 8 4.49 29.26 17.36
CA HIS A 8 3.44 28.47 16.70
C HIS A 8 4.06 27.73 15.51
N GLY A 9 4.64 26.56 15.77
CA GLY A 9 5.10 25.64 14.74
C GLY A 9 3.94 25.13 13.89
N ARG A 10 3.60 25.86 12.82
CA ARG A 10 2.78 25.33 11.73
C ARG A 10 3.55 24.15 11.13
N GLY A 11 3.07 22.92 11.37
CA GLY A 11 3.67 21.70 10.84
C GLY A 11 3.90 21.83 9.34
N LYS A 12 5.17 21.95 8.94
CA LYS A 12 5.58 22.07 7.55
C LYS A 12 5.26 20.74 6.87
N TRP A 13 4.22 20.71 6.03
CA TRP A 13 3.86 19.55 5.22
C TRP A 13 5.07 19.17 4.35
N ARG A 14 5.84 18.18 4.80
CA ARG A 14 6.99 17.66 4.05
C ARG A 14 6.48 16.68 3.01
N LYS A 15 6.86 16.91 1.75
CA LYS A 15 6.63 15.92 0.69
C LYS A 15 7.55 14.72 0.93
N ILE A 16 6.98 13.53 0.95
CA ILE A 16 7.74 12.27 1.05
C ILE A 16 8.45 12.06 -0.30
N SER A 17 9.73 11.69 -0.27
CA SER A 17 10.52 11.45 -1.48
C SER A 17 10.21 10.08 -2.10
N ASN A 18 10.57 9.89 -3.37
CA ASN A 18 10.37 8.61 -4.05
C ASN A 18 11.24 7.51 -3.43
N GLU A 19 12.43 7.85 -2.94
CA GLU A 19 13.34 6.94 -2.24
C GLU A 19 12.73 6.47 -0.93
N GLU A 20 12.09 7.38 -0.18
CA GLU A 20 11.38 7.04 1.06
C GLU A 20 10.17 6.12 0.79
N ILE A 21 9.39 6.40 -0.25
CA ILE A 21 8.28 5.52 -0.68
C ILE A 21 8.82 4.12 -1.01
N THR A 22 9.88 4.05 -1.82
CA THR A 22 10.51 2.79 -2.22
C THR A 22 10.99 2.00 -1.00
N ALA A 23 11.63 2.67 -0.02
CA ALA A 23 12.07 2.03 1.21
C ALA A 23 10.90 1.49 2.04
N MET A 24 9.79 2.25 2.14
CA MET A 24 8.59 1.78 2.81
C MET A 24 7.96 0.58 2.10
N THR A 25 7.90 0.59 0.77
CA THR A 25 7.42 -0.54 -0.04
C THR A 25 8.23 -1.81 0.25
N TRP A 26 9.56 -1.73 0.25
CA TRP A 26 10.43 -2.85 0.59
C TRP A 26 10.22 -3.37 2.02
N ASN A 27 10.08 -2.46 3.00
CA ASN A 27 9.79 -2.85 4.39
C ASN A 27 8.46 -3.59 4.50
N THR A 28 7.42 -3.12 3.82
CA THR A 28 6.12 -3.78 3.79
C THR A 28 6.21 -5.15 3.13
N MET A 29 6.92 -5.28 2.01
CA MET A 29 7.15 -6.58 1.36
C MET A 29 7.86 -7.56 2.29
N ASN A 30 8.89 -7.12 3.02
CA ASN A 30 9.56 -7.96 4.02
C ASN A 30 8.59 -8.43 5.12
N ASN A 31 7.71 -7.55 5.60
CA ASN A 31 6.70 -7.91 6.59
C ASN A 31 5.67 -8.91 6.03
N ILE A 32 5.25 -8.76 4.77
CA ILE A 32 4.39 -9.74 4.10
C ILE A 32 5.08 -11.11 4.08
N MET A 33 6.35 -11.17 3.68
CA MET A 33 7.10 -12.43 3.60
C MET A 33 7.28 -13.10 4.97
N ARG A 34 7.42 -12.31 6.04
CA ARG A 34 7.57 -12.84 7.42
C ARG A 34 6.27 -13.35 8.02
N VAL A 35 5.14 -12.70 7.72
CA VAL A 35 3.85 -13.00 8.34
C VAL A 35 3.06 -14.03 7.54
N ASN A 36 3.37 -14.18 6.25
CA ASN A 36 2.54 -14.93 5.33
C ASN A 36 3.26 -16.21 4.85
N ASP A 37 3.17 -17.28 5.64
CA ASP A 37 3.48 -18.67 5.24
C ASP A 37 2.65 -19.18 4.03
N ARG A 38 1.78 -18.32 3.48
CA ARG A 38 0.78 -18.62 2.45
C ARG A 38 1.30 -18.55 1.02
N LEU A 39 2.61 -18.46 0.79
CA LEU A 39 3.15 -18.53 -0.57
C LEU A 39 3.26 -19.98 -1.11
N HIS A 40 2.35 -20.86 -0.69
CA HIS A 40 1.99 -22.05 -1.46
C HIS A 40 1.14 -21.64 -2.67
N LEU A 41 1.66 -20.72 -3.47
CA LEU A 41 1.06 -20.31 -4.73
C LEU A 41 1.14 -21.47 -5.70
N HIS A 42 0.12 -21.61 -6.54
CA HIS A 42 0.21 -22.53 -7.67
C HIS A 42 1.37 -22.09 -8.58
N LYS A 43 2.13 -23.05 -9.13
CA LYS A 43 3.30 -22.81 -10.00
C LYS A 43 3.04 -21.84 -11.17
N ASP A 44 1.79 -21.76 -11.62
CA ASP A 44 1.36 -20.89 -12.73
C ASP A 44 0.87 -19.51 -12.25
N THR A 45 1.14 -19.12 -11.00
CA THR A 45 0.75 -17.83 -10.45
C THR A 45 1.94 -16.88 -10.44
N GLN A 46 1.83 -15.79 -11.20
CA GLN A 46 2.80 -14.69 -11.12
C GLN A 46 2.27 -13.62 -10.16
N CYS A 47 3.17 -13.08 -9.33
CA CYS A 47 2.83 -12.03 -8.37
C CYS A 47 3.57 -10.74 -8.71
N PHE A 48 2.84 -9.64 -8.69
CA PHE A 48 3.37 -8.29 -8.92
C PHE A 48 3.00 -7.42 -7.73
N PHE A 49 3.97 -6.64 -7.23
CA PHE A 49 3.75 -5.72 -6.13
C PHE A 49 3.73 -4.28 -6.64
N HIS A 50 2.77 -3.51 -6.16
CA HIS A 50 2.52 -2.14 -6.57
C HIS A 50 2.39 -1.25 -5.35
N ASP A 51 3.00 -0.07 -5.40
CA ASP A 51 2.83 0.99 -4.43
C ASP A 51 2.13 2.20 -5.07
N MET A 52 2.09 3.33 -4.35
CA MET A 52 1.42 4.54 -4.81
C MET A 52 2.02 5.18 -6.07
N ASN A 53 3.24 4.81 -6.47
CA ASN A 53 3.85 5.31 -7.71
C ASN A 53 3.40 4.49 -8.94
N SER A 54 2.74 3.35 -8.73
CA SER A 54 2.22 2.51 -9.81
C SER A 54 0.91 3.06 -10.36
N LYS A 55 0.77 3.03 -11.69
CA LYS A 55 -0.46 3.44 -12.37
C LYS A 55 -1.66 2.62 -11.89
N GLY A 56 -2.74 3.30 -11.48
CA GLY A 56 -3.96 2.69 -10.92
C GLY A 56 -3.90 2.40 -9.42
N TYR A 57 -2.78 2.66 -8.77
CA TYR A 57 -2.53 2.46 -7.35
C TYR A 57 -2.19 3.75 -6.60
N GLU A 58 -2.30 4.90 -7.26
CA GLU A 58 -1.98 6.25 -6.73
C GLU A 58 -2.84 6.64 -5.51
N TRP A 59 -3.96 5.93 -5.32
CA TRP A 59 -4.83 6.11 -4.15
C TRP A 59 -4.29 5.42 -2.89
N LEU A 60 -3.25 4.59 -2.99
CA LEU A 60 -2.60 3.97 -1.82
C LEU A 60 -1.85 5.01 -1.02
N MET A 61 -1.93 4.90 0.31
CA MET A 61 -1.06 5.69 1.19
C MET A 61 0.39 5.18 1.14
N PRO A 62 1.38 6.04 1.42
CA PRO A 62 2.77 5.63 1.53
C PRO A 62 2.94 4.41 2.46
N GLY A 63 3.71 3.41 2.00
CA GLY A 63 3.94 2.15 2.71
C GLY A 63 2.84 1.09 2.58
N TRP A 64 1.68 1.42 1.99
CA TRP A 64 0.73 0.39 1.58
C TRP A 64 1.16 -0.23 0.25
N VAL A 65 0.91 -1.52 0.11
CA VAL A 65 1.29 -2.30 -1.08
C VAL A 65 0.09 -3.09 -1.58
N ALA A 66 -0.12 -3.09 -2.89
CA ALA A 66 -1.00 -4.01 -3.59
C ALA A 66 -0.21 -5.19 -4.16
N GLU A 67 -0.76 -6.39 -4.05
CA GLU A 67 -0.30 -7.59 -4.73
C GLU A 67 -1.31 -7.98 -5.80
N GLU A 68 -0.88 -8.02 -7.06
CA GLU A 68 -1.62 -8.64 -8.15
C GLU A 68 -1.15 -10.08 -8.36
N ARG A 69 -2.08 -11.04 -8.27
CA ARG A 69 -1.83 -12.44 -8.63
C ARG A 69 -2.46 -12.76 -9.96
N HIS A 70 -1.63 -13.08 -10.94
CA HIS A 70 -2.04 -13.44 -12.30
C HIS A 70 -2.00 -14.96 -12.43
N SER A 71 -3.17 -15.57 -12.58
CA SER A 71 -3.30 -17.02 -12.80
C SER A 71 -3.11 -17.35 -14.28
N MET A 72 -1.97 -17.95 -14.63
CA MET A 72 -1.55 -18.25 -16.01
C MET A 72 -1.98 -19.64 -16.49
N THR A 73 -2.99 -20.25 -15.86
CA THR A 73 -3.50 -21.58 -16.24
C THR A 73 -3.90 -21.62 -17.73
N GLN A 74 -3.15 -22.39 -18.53
CA GLN A 74 -3.30 -22.51 -19.99
C GLN A 74 -4.71 -22.95 -20.44
N THR A 75 -5.47 -23.61 -19.56
CA THR A 75 -6.83 -24.08 -19.84
C THR A 75 -7.87 -22.97 -19.93
N ARG A 76 -7.57 -21.73 -19.50
CA ARG A 76 -8.50 -20.60 -19.56
C ARG A 76 -8.03 -19.57 -20.57
N LYS A 77 -8.87 -19.29 -21.57
CA LYS A 77 -8.68 -18.22 -22.58
C LYS A 77 -8.49 -16.80 -21.99
N LYS A 78 -8.66 -16.61 -20.68
CA LYS A 78 -8.57 -15.30 -20.00
C LYS A 78 -7.82 -15.43 -18.67
N ILE A 79 -6.76 -14.63 -18.52
CA ILE A 79 -6.00 -14.48 -17.28
C ILE A 79 -6.91 -13.87 -16.21
N ARG A 80 -6.97 -14.51 -15.04
CA ARG A 80 -7.64 -13.94 -13.87
C ARG A 80 -6.62 -13.20 -13.03
N VAL A 81 -6.92 -11.94 -12.72
CA VAL A 81 -6.11 -11.10 -11.85
C VAL A 81 -6.83 -10.95 -10.52
N TYR A 82 -6.21 -11.44 -9.44
CA TYR A 82 -6.67 -11.21 -8.08
C TYR A 82 -5.86 -10.10 -7.46
N ARG A 83 -6.51 -9.21 -6.70
CA ARG A 83 -5.85 -8.08 -6.03
C ARG A 83 -5.98 -8.20 -4.53
N TYR A 84 -4.86 -8.03 -3.86
CA TYR A 84 -4.76 -8.03 -2.42
C TYR A 84 -4.01 -6.80 -1.96
N TYR A 85 -4.29 -6.32 -0.76
CA TYR A 85 -3.68 -5.11 -0.22
C TYR A 85 -3.07 -5.40 1.14
N TYR A 86 -1.97 -4.73 1.43
CA TYR A 86 -1.23 -4.91 2.67
C TYR A 86 -0.91 -3.55 3.28
N ASN A 87 -1.14 -3.43 4.58
CA ASN A 87 -0.66 -2.28 5.33
C ASN A 87 0.85 -2.42 5.64
N PRO A 88 1.50 -1.37 6.17
CA PRO A 88 2.93 -1.42 6.48
C PRO A 88 3.37 -2.54 7.44
N MET A 89 2.45 -3.07 8.24
CA MET A 89 2.71 -4.20 9.16
C MET A 89 2.55 -5.57 8.49
N GLY A 90 2.25 -5.62 7.19
CA GLY A 90 1.97 -6.87 6.46
C GLY A 90 0.56 -7.42 6.68
N ARG A 91 -0.35 -6.65 7.29
CA ARG A 91 -1.75 -7.07 7.48
C ARG A 91 -2.51 -7.04 6.16
N TYR A 92 -3.16 -8.16 5.86
CA TYR A 92 -3.86 -8.41 4.61
C TYR A 92 -5.28 -7.83 4.56
N TYR A 93 -5.66 -7.32 3.39
CA TYR A 93 -7.01 -6.86 3.03
C TYR A 93 -7.39 -7.35 1.63
N LYS A 94 -8.57 -7.97 1.52
CA LYS A 94 -9.06 -8.58 0.26
C LYS A 94 -9.67 -7.59 -0.74
N SER A 95 -9.86 -6.32 -0.37
CA SER A 95 -10.51 -5.34 -1.24
C SER A 95 -10.17 -3.91 -0.87
N LYS A 96 -10.26 -3.00 -1.85
CA LYS A 96 -10.11 -1.56 -1.67
C LYS A 96 -11.06 -1.01 -0.59
N LYS A 97 -12.31 -1.51 -0.54
CA LYS A 97 -13.29 -1.10 0.48
C LYS A 97 -12.76 -1.34 1.91
N LEU A 98 -12.14 -2.49 2.17
CA LEU A 98 -11.61 -2.79 3.50
C LEU A 98 -10.37 -1.94 3.85
N VAL A 99 -9.57 -1.57 2.85
CA VAL A 99 -8.44 -0.65 3.04
C VAL A 99 -8.96 0.72 3.50
N VAL A 100 -9.94 1.27 2.78
CA VAL A 100 -10.54 2.57 3.12
C VAL A 100 -11.18 2.54 4.50
N GLN A 101 -11.92 1.46 4.84
CA GLN A 101 -12.50 1.30 6.17
C GLN A 101 -11.45 1.24 7.30
N GLU A 102 -10.26 0.71 7.04
CA GLU A 102 -9.17 0.75 8.03
C GLU A 102 -8.64 2.16 8.20
N TRP A 103 -8.49 2.92 7.12
CA TRP A 103 -8.05 4.31 7.18
C TRP A 103 -9.05 5.18 7.94
N GLU A 104 -10.35 4.99 7.70
CA GLU A 104 -11.43 5.68 8.43
C GLU A 104 -11.33 5.44 9.95
N LYS A 105 -11.06 4.21 10.39
CA LYS A 105 -10.85 3.89 11.82
C LYS A 105 -9.65 4.61 12.44
N CYS A 106 -8.62 4.87 11.63
CA CYS A 106 -7.44 5.63 12.05
C CYS A 106 -7.64 7.15 11.96
N GLY A 107 -8.87 7.63 11.69
CA GLY A 107 -9.17 9.05 11.58
C GLY A 107 -8.67 9.69 10.29
N LEU A 108 -8.36 8.88 9.27
CA LEU A 108 -7.95 9.37 7.95
C LEU A 108 -9.19 9.58 7.08
N ILE A 109 -9.37 10.80 6.61
CA ILE A 109 -10.47 11.19 5.72
C ILE A 109 -9.94 11.24 4.30
N LEU A 110 -10.50 10.41 3.42
CA LEU A 110 -10.22 10.47 1.98
C LEU A 110 -11.08 11.60 1.38
N ILE A 111 -10.44 12.65 0.87
CA ILE A 111 -11.13 13.68 0.09
C ILE A 111 -11.05 13.26 -1.37
N ASP A 112 -12.17 12.79 -1.92
CA ASP A 112 -12.29 12.56 -3.37
C ASP A 112 -12.49 13.91 -4.08
N LYS A 113 -11.94 14.05 -5.29
CA LYS A 113 -12.02 15.29 -6.08
C LYS A 113 -13.24 15.32 -6.99
#